data_AF-A0A5E4KBB5-F1
#
_entry.id   AF-A0A5E4KBB5-F1
#
_cell.length_a   1.000
_cell.length_b   1.000
_cell.length_c   1.000
_cell.angle_alpha   90.00
_cell.angle_beta   90.00
_cell.angle_gamma   90.00
#
_symmetry.space_group_name_H-M   'P 1'
#
loop_
_entity.id
_entity.type
_entity.pdbx_description
1 polymer ?
#
loop_
_entity_poly.entity_id
_entity_poly.type
_entity_poly.pdbx_seq_one_letter_code
_entity_poly.pdbx_strand_id
1 'polypeptide(L)'
;MRENGVADVHTHTMYSGFSKYSYLSFPDSVTTPKKSVRVAEKKGLDLLCITDHNTIKGALEAKKYNSELVVIGEEILSKNGEIIGLFLQEEIKPGLGAEETIELIHEQDGIAFAPHPFSVYCSCVGKKLHGLELDGLEVFNSLHRDGYSNAIALESCNGRAKLGGSDAHSSSMIGNGYTTFSGNSQEDFRSAIKQRETSFGGKPAPLKDIVNYSIRIAYESSKMLLNFNKVDCPMYDRISNLKGSRKMMFLAGSFAYAFSPLPVVCTLIGNRMLNMKGRRNMMEQRKPCKD
;
A
#
# COMPACT_ATOMS: atom_id res chain seq x y z
N MET A 1 -12.48 -27.30 -2.52
CA MET A 1 -11.62 -26.17 -2.94
C MET A 1 -12.44 -24.90 -2.82
N ARG A 2 -11.84 -23.74 -2.50
CA ARG A 2 -12.59 -22.47 -2.58
C ARG A 2 -13.00 -22.25 -4.03
N GLU A 3 -14.23 -21.79 -4.27
CA GLU A 3 -14.73 -21.49 -5.62
C GLU A 3 -14.09 -20.21 -6.20
N ASN A 4 -13.68 -19.28 -5.33
CA ASN A 4 -13.11 -18.00 -5.71
C ASN A 4 -11.70 -17.85 -5.12
N GLY A 5 -10.80 -17.31 -5.94
CA GLY A 5 -9.45 -16.90 -5.57
C GLY A 5 -9.47 -15.62 -4.76
N VAL A 6 -8.40 -15.39 -4.00
CA VAL A 6 -8.23 -14.23 -3.10
C VAL A 6 -6.88 -13.58 -3.36
N ALA A 7 -6.92 -12.31 -3.78
CA ALA A 7 -5.75 -11.48 -4.03
C ALA A 7 -5.67 -10.32 -3.03
N ASP A 8 -4.50 -10.06 -2.45
CA ASP A 8 -4.22 -8.77 -1.83
C ASP A 8 -3.53 -7.86 -2.85
N VAL A 9 -4.21 -6.81 -3.29
CA VAL A 9 -3.81 -6.02 -4.48
C VAL A 9 -2.85 -4.88 -4.19
N HIS A 10 -2.59 -4.60 -2.91
CA HIS A 10 -1.87 -3.42 -2.47
C HIS A 10 -1.05 -3.74 -1.22
N THR A 11 0.26 -3.95 -1.37
CA THR A 11 1.17 -4.24 -0.25
C THR A 11 2.57 -3.66 -0.46
N HIS A 12 3.25 -3.34 0.64
CA HIS A 12 4.58 -2.75 0.62
C HIS A 12 5.61 -3.57 1.38
N THR A 13 6.83 -3.55 0.85
CA THR A 13 8.02 -4.13 1.45
C THR A 13 9.01 -3.04 1.81
N MET A 14 10.14 -3.43 2.38
CA MET A 14 11.23 -2.51 2.67
C MET A 14 11.83 -1.80 1.44
N TYR A 15 11.40 -2.14 0.23
CA TYR A 15 11.81 -1.48 -1.01
C TYR A 15 11.05 -0.17 -1.27
N SER A 16 9.87 0.05 -0.66
CA SER A 16 9.17 1.35 -0.65
C SER A 16 10.03 2.51 -0.08
N GLY A 17 11.08 2.20 0.68
CA GLY A 17 12.04 3.19 1.14
C GLY A 17 11.55 3.98 2.36
N PHE A 18 11.30 5.28 2.20
CA PHE A 18 11.01 6.18 3.32
C PHE A 18 9.78 7.04 3.08
N SER A 19 8.89 6.99 4.07
CA SER A 19 7.80 7.93 4.21
C SER A 19 8.25 9.22 4.90
N LYS A 20 7.49 10.30 4.66
CA LYS A 20 7.69 11.61 5.31
C LYS A 20 6.40 12.07 5.98
N TYR A 21 6.50 12.44 7.24
CA TYR A 21 5.43 13.12 7.97
C TYR A 21 5.98 14.38 8.61
N SER A 22 5.56 15.55 8.10
CA SER A 22 6.14 16.84 8.48
C SER A 22 7.67 16.84 8.29
N TYR A 23 8.45 17.14 9.33
CA TYR A 23 9.91 17.11 9.32
C TYR A 23 10.50 15.71 9.62
N LEU A 24 9.68 14.72 9.94
CA LEU A 24 10.11 13.35 10.24
C LEU A 24 10.16 12.51 8.97
N SER A 25 11.26 11.78 8.77
CA SER A 25 11.38 10.74 7.75
C SER A 25 11.67 9.42 8.43
N PHE A 26 10.92 8.38 8.06
CA PHE A 26 10.99 7.05 8.66
C PHE A 26 10.85 5.98 7.58
N PRO A 27 11.44 4.79 7.79
CA PRO A 27 11.18 3.62 6.96
C PRO A 27 9.71 3.38 6.70
N ASP A 28 9.34 3.26 5.44
CA ASP A 28 7.97 3.07 5.03
C ASP A 28 7.45 1.67 5.44
N SER A 29 8.20 0.64 5.11
CA SER A 29 7.99 -0.73 5.59
C SER A 29 9.32 -1.35 5.97
N VAL A 30 9.29 -2.29 6.92
CA VAL A 30 10.46 -3.11 7.30
C VAL A 30 10.20 -4.59 7.02
N THR A 31 9.13 -4.88 6.28
CA THR A 31 8.79 -6.25 5.90
C THR A 31 9.65 -6.66 4.71
N THR A 32 10.38 -7.77 4.83
CA THR A 32 11.17 -8.30 3.71
C THR A 32 10.26 -9.00 2.69
N PRO A 33 10.61 -9.00 1.39
CA PRO A 33 9.87 -9.74 0.36
C PRO A 33 9.59 -11.21 0.74
N LYS A 34 10.61 -11.92 1.23
CA LYS A 34 10.48 -13.30 1.76
C LYS A 34 9.44 -13.43 2.86
N LYS A 35 9.38 -12.45 3.77
CA LYS A 35 8.41 -12.45 4.88
C LYS A 35 6.99 -12.18 4.37
N SER A 36 6.83 -11.31 3.37
CA SER A 36 5.54 -11.04 2.74
C SER A 36 4.96 -12.31 2.11
N VAL A 37 5.74 -13.01 1.27
CA VAL A 37 5.35 -14.29 0.64
C VAL A 37 4.93 -15.32 1.69
N ARG A 38 5.78 -15.58 2.69
CA ARG A 38 5.48 -16.56 3.75
C ARG A 38 4.19 -16.25 4.51
N VAL A 39 3.85 -14.97 4.68
CA VAL A 39 2.63 -14.58 5.38
C VAL A 39 1.41 -14.70 4.49
N ALA A 40 1.51 -14.33 3.22
CA ALA A 40 0.46 -14.54 2.23
C ALA A 40 0.06 -16.02 2.13
N GLU A 41 1.05 -16.91 2.01
CA GLU A 41 0.85 -18.37 2.02
C GLU A 41 0.16 -18.84 3.30
N LYS A 42 0.62 -18.37 4.47
CA LYS A 42 0.01 -18.74 5.75
C LYS A 42 -1.45 -18.26 5.86
N LYS A 43 -1.78 -17.12 5.25
CA LYS A 43 -3.15 -16.58 5.22
C LYS A 43 -4.01 -17.21 4.12
N GLY A 44 -3.43 -18.04 3.27
CA GLY A 44 -4.12 -18.69 2.15
C GLY A 44 -4.63 -17.68 1.13
N LEU A 45 -3.79 -16.68 0.82
CA LEU A 45 -3.96 -15.84 -0.37
C LEU A 45 -3.50 -16.64 -1.59
N ASP A 46 -4.27 -16.55 -2.66
CA ASP A 46 -3.89 -17.11 -3.95
C ASP A 46 -2.89 -16.18 -4.64
N LEU A 47 -3.10 -14.86 -4.52
CA LEU A 47 -2.22 -13.84 -5.09
C LEU A 47 -1.83 -12.75 -4.07
N LEU A 48 -0.58 -12.29 -4.16
CA LEU A 48 -0.01 -11.18 -3.43
C LEU A 48 0.58 -10.18 -4.43
N CYS A 49 -0.06 -9.04 -4.59
CA CYS A 49 0.48 -7.94 -5.36
C CYS A 49 1.41 -7.11 -4.46
N ILE A 50 2.68 -7.05 -4.82
CA ILE A 50 3.65 -6.18 -4.15
C ILE A 50 3.80 -4.94 -5.01
N THR A 51 3.51 -3.79 -4.42
CA THR A 51 3.35 -2.48 -5.07
C THR A 51 4.19 -1.45 -4.32
N ASP A 52 5.50 -1.70 -4.22
CA ASP A 52 6.43 -0.77 -3.56
C ASP A 52 6.40 0.60 -4.27
N HIS A 53 6.62 1.67 -3.52
CA HIS A 53 6.55 3.03 -4.07
C HIS A 53 7.63 3.27 -5.12
N ASN A 54 7.21 3.56 -6.36
CA ASN A 54 8.07 3.91 -7.49
C ASN A 54 9.18 2.88 -7.81
N THR A 55 8.94 1.60 -7.51
CA THR A 55 9.87 0.51 -7.83
C THR A 55 9.17 -0.85 -7.86
N ILE A 56 9.58 -1.73 -8.78
CA ILE A 56 9.14 -3.14 -8.82
C ILE A 56 10.12 -4.09 -8.10
N LYS A 57 11.23 -3.58 -7.55
CA LYS A 57 12.35 -4.40 -7.05
C LYS A 57 11.94 -5.34 -5.93
N GLY A 58 11.09 -4.90 -5.00
CA GLY A 58 10.61 -5.77 -3.92
C GLY A 58 9.71 -6.90 -4.43
N ALA A 59 8.91 -6.64 -5.46
CA ALA A 59 8.11 -7.67 -6.12
C ALA A 59 8.98 -8.67 -6.91
N LEU A 60 10.00 -8.19 -7.63
CA LEU A 60 10.98 -9.06 -8.31
C LEU A 60 11.74 -9.96 -7.33
N GLU A 61 12.14 -9.42 -6.17
CA GLU A 61 12.78 -10.22 -5.11
C GLU A 61 11.79 -11.22 -4.49
N ALA A 62 10.53 -10.84 -4.26
CA ALA A 62 9.51 -11.73 -3.74
C ALA A 62 9.21 -12.91 -4.69
N LYS A 63 9.19 -12.65 -6.00
CA LYS A 63 8.89 -13.65 -7.04
C LYS A 63 9.87 -14.83 -7.01
N LYS A 64 11.09 -14.64 -6.51
CA LYS A 64 12.09 -15.72 -6.30
C LYS A 64 11.66 -16.76 -5.27
N TYR A 65 10.75 -16.41 -4.36
CA TYR A 65 10.26 -17.32 -3.32
C TYR A 65 8.99 -18.06 -3.71
N ASN A 66 8.11 -17.41 -4.50
CA ASN A 66 6.90 -18.04 -5.04
C ASN A 66 6.43 -17.25 -6.28
N SER A 67 6.64 -17.78 -7.48
CA SER A 67 6.34 -17.09 -8.74
C SER A 67 4.85 -17.04 -9.07
N GLU A 68 4.10 -18.05 -8.66
CA GLU A 68 2.66 -18.18 -8.93
C GLU A 68 1.85 -17.23 -8.04
N LEU A 69 2.26 -17.08 -6.78
CA LEU A 69 1.60 -16.22 -5.81
C LEU A 69 1.90 -14.73 -6.04
N VAL A 70 3.11 -14.36 -6.46
CA VAL A 70 3.52 -12.94 -6.51
C VAL A 70 3.16 -12.30 -7.86
N VAL A 71 2.32 -11.27 -7.79
CA VAL A 71 2.08 -10.35 -8.91
C VAL A 71 3.02 -9.16 -8.79
N ILE A 72 3.77 -8.87 -9.86
CA ILE A 72 4.66 -7.71 -9.92
C ILE A 72 3.83 -6.46 -10.07
N GLY A 73 3.97 -5.51 -9.16
CA GLY A 73 3.34 -4.21 -9.27
C GLY A 73 4.20 -3.10 -8.73
N GLU A 74 3.70 -1.89 -8.89
CA GLU A 74 4.32 -0.64 -8.47
C GLU A 74 3.22 0.31 -8.04
N GLU A 75 3.44 1.08 -6.97
CA GLU A 75 2.63 2.26 -6.68
C GLU A 75 3.37 3.51 -7.16
N ILE A 76 2.94 4.05 -8.29
CA ILE A 76 3.58 5.16 -8.99
C ILE A 76 3.01 6.48 -8.48
N LEU A 77 3.88 7.34 -7.97
CA LEU A 77 3.53 8.72 -7.63
C LEU A 77 3.52 9.60 -8.89
N SER A 78 2.33 9.75 -9.50
CA SER A 78 2.12 10.70 -10.60
C SER A 78 1.94 12.14 -10.08
N LYS A 79 1.94 13.13 -10.98
CA LYS A 79 1.60 14.54 -10.67
C LYS A 79 0.17 14.71 -10.16
N ASN A 80 -0.71 13.74 -10.40
CA ASN A 80 -2.13 13.86 -10.12
C ASN A 80 -2.58 13.00 -8.94
N GLY A 81 -1.71 12.17 -8.38
CA GLY A 81 -2.03 11.18 -7.34
C GLY A 81 -1.29 9.87 -7.57
N GLU A 82 -1.35 8.96 -6.60
CA GLU A 82 -0.85 7.60 -6.75
C GLU A 82 -1.72 6.80 -7.74
N ILE A 83 -1.06 5.97 -8.55
CA ILE A 83 -1.66 5.00 -9.47
C ILE A 83 -0.90 3.68 -9.26
N ILE A 84 -1.61 2.57 -9.15
CA ILE A 84 -0.98 1.25 -9.12
C ILE A 84 -1.02 0.64 -10.51
N GLY A 85 0.16 0.20 -10.96
CA GLY A 85 0.32 -0.68 -12.10
C GLY A 85 0.57 -2.11 -11.61
N LEU A 86 -0.18 -3.08 -12.13
CA LEU A 86 0.07 -4.50 -11.91
C LEU A 86 0.53 -5.18 -13.20
N PHE A 87 1.20 -6.31 -13.00
CA PHE A 87 1.82 -7.13 -14.03
C PHE A 87 2.91 -6.45 -14.84
N LEU A 88 3.61 -5.48 -14.24
CA LEU A 88 4.67 -4.71 -14.89
C LEU A 88 5.91 -5.55 -15.19
N GLN A 89 6.65 -5.16 -16.23
CA GLN A 89 7.96 -5.72 -16.57
C GLN A 89 9.09 -4.70 -16.34
N GLU A 90 8.80 -3.41 -16.45
CA GLU A 90 9.72 -2.30 -16.21
C GLU A 90 9.11 -1.26 -15.24
N GLU A 91 9.98 -0.56 -14.50
CA GLU A 91 9.57 0.53 -13.60
C GLU A 91 9.03 1.71 -14.41
N ILE A 92 7.95 2.32 -13.93
CA ILE A 92 7.41 3.53 -14.54
C ILE A 92 7.98 4.75 -13.83
N LYS A 93 8.45 5.72 -14.63
CA LYS A 93 9.08 6.91 -14.07
C LYS A 93 8.10 7.70 -13.20
N PRO A 94 8.45 8.08 -11.96
CA PRO A 94 7.61 8.91 -11.12
C PRO A 94 7.52 10.35 -11.62
N GLY A 95 6.43 11.04 -11.27
CA GLY A 95 6.21 12.45 -11.59
C GLY A 95 5.73 12.72 -13.03
N LEU A 96 5.30 11.69 -13.75
CA LEU A 96 4.57 11.83 -15.02
C LEU A 96 3.13 12.30 -14.79
N GLY A 97 2.42 12.65 -15.86
CA GLY A 97 0.97 12.85 -15.79
C GLY A 97 0.26 11.54 -15.47
N ALA A 98 -0.92 11.59 -14.84
CA ALA A 98 -1.69 10.36 -14.57
C ALA A 98 -2.06 9.60 -15.85
N GLU A 99 -2.49 10.30 -16.91
CA GLU A 99 -2.82 9.70 -18.21
C GLU A 99 -1.60 8.99 -18.82
N GLU A 100 -0.48 9.70 -18.93
CA GLU A 100 0.80 9.14 -19.39
C GLU A 100 1.27 7.94 -18.54
N THR A 101 1.06 8.00 -17.21
CA THR A 101 1.37 6.87 -16.31
C THR A 101 0.52 5.66 -16.66
N ILE A 102 -0.78 5.84 -16.90
CA ILE A 102 -1.72 4.77 -17.27
C ILE A 102 -1.35 4.18 -18.63
N GLU A 103 -1.05 5.02 -19.62
CA GLU A 103 -0.63 4.59 -20.96
C GLU A 103 0.62 3.69 -20.87
N LEU A 104 1.64 4.09 -20.10
CA LEU A 104 2.86 3.28 -19.90
C LEU A 104 2.61 1.96 -19.14
N ILE A 105 1.57 1.89 -18.29
CA ILE A 105 1.13 0.63 -17.68
C ILE A 105 0.52 -0.27 -18.75
N HIS A 106 -0.38 0.28 -19.57
CA HIS A 106 -1.08 -0.46 -20.61
C HIS A 106 -0.18 -0.91 -21.77
N GLU A 107 0.86 -0.15 -22.11
CA GLU A 107 1.89 -0.56 -23.08
C GLU A 107 2.62 -1.84 -22.66
N GLN A 108 2.67 -2.13 -21.35
CA GLN A 108 3.22 -3.36 -20.78
C GLN A 108 2.16 -4.48 -20.64
N ASP A 109 0.98 -4.31 -21.26
CA ASP A 109 -0.24 -5.10 -21.03
C ASP A 109 -0.64 -5.16 -19.53
N GLY A 110 -0.19 -4.19 -18.75
CA GLY A 110 -0.45 -4.10 -17.31
C GLY A 110 -1.90 -3.70 -17.00
N ILE A 111 -2.22 -3.74 -15.70
CA ILE A 111 -3.50 -3.26 -15.17
C ILE A 111 -3.26 -1.99 -14.39
N ALA A 112 -3.99 -0.92 -14.71
CA ALA A 112 -3.92 0.36 -14.02
C ALA A 112 -5.16 0.57 -13.13
N PHE A 113 -4.96 0.85 -11.85
CA PHE A 113 -6.04 1.23 -10.94
C PHE A 113 -5.62 2.35 -9.99
N ALA A 114 -6.58 3.12 -9.50
CA ALA A 114 -6.30 4.14 -8.50
C ALA A 114 -6.39 3.53 -7.08
N PRO A 115 -5.28 3.47 -6.31
CA PRO A 115 -5.32 3.15 -4.89
C PRO A 115 -5.98 4.29 -4.12
N HIS A 116 -6.70 3.94 -3.05
CA HIS A 116 -7.30 4.87 -2.09
C HIS A 116 -7.68 6.25 -2.69
N PRO A 117 -8.55 6.30 -3.71
CA PRO A 117 -8.70 7.43 -4.63
C PRO A 117 -9.20 8.72 -3.97
N PHE A 118 -9.74 8.62 -2.74
CA PHE A 118 -10.23 9.73 -1.95
C PHE A 118 -9.57 9.80 -0.57
N SER A 119 -8.30 9.38 -0.47
CA SER A 119 -7.51 9.48 0.75
C SER A 119 -7.43 10.93 1.27
N VAL A 120 -7.39 11.08 2.59
CA VAL A 120 -7.18 12.38 3.27
C VAL A 120 -5.77 12.53 3.83
N TYR A 121 -4.89 11.55 3.56
CA TYR A 121 -3.52 11.51 4.08
C TYR A 121 -2.48 10.93 3.10
N CYS A 122 -2.89 10.25 2.03
CA CYS A 122 -2.04 9.82 0.90
C CYS A 122 -2.28 10.69 -0.34
N SER A 123 -1.40 10.56 -1.33
CA SER A 123 -1.54 11.28 -2.61
C SER A 123 -2.55 10.55 -3.48
N CYS A 124 -3.70 11.16 -3.78
CA CYS A 124 -4.76 10.46 -4.51
C CYS A 124 -5.30 11.28 -5.68
N VAL A 125 -5.86 10.58 -6.67
CA VAL A 125 -6.41 11.19 -7.89
C VAL A 125 -7.68 12.03 -7.64
N GLY A 126 -8.44 11.72 -6.58
CA GLY A 126 -9.61 12.49 -6.16
C GLY A 126 -10.59 12.78 -7.30
N LYS A 127 -10.94 14.05 -7.47
CA LYS A 127 -11.88 14.51 -8.52
C LYS A 127 -11.40 14.26 -9.95
N LYS A 128 -10.09 14.08 -10.15
CA LYS A 128 -9.52 13.81 -11.49
C LYS A 128 -9.81 12.40 -11.97
N LEU A 129 -10.30 11.51 -11.10
CA LEU A 129 -10.67 10.13 -11.40
C LEU A 129 -11.53 10.00 -12.68
N HIS A 130 -12.47 10.93 -12.91
CA HIS A 130 -13.41 10.85 -14.04
C HIS A 130 -12.77 10.96 -15.42
N GLY A 131 -11.59 11.59 -15.53
CA GLY A 131 -10.85 11.72 -16.79
C GLY A 131 -9.82 10.62 -17.04
N LEU A 132 -9.74 9.61 -16.16
CA LEU A 132 -8.71 8.57 -16.23
C LEU A 132 -9.30 7.23 -16.68
N GLU A 133 -8.66 6.65 -17.70
CA GLU A 133 -8.97 5.34 -18.28
C GLU A 133 -8.36 4.20 -17.45
N LEU A 134 -8.81 4.08 -16.19
CA LEU A 134 -8.38 3.04 -15.26
C LEU A 134 -9.21 1.76 -15.42
N ASP A 135 -8.56 0.60 -15.32
CA ASP A 135 -9.20 -0.72 -15.33
C ASP A 135 -10.01 -0.97 -14.05
N GLY A 136 -9.51 -0.45 -12.93
CA GLY A 136 -10.06 -0.70 -11.61
C GLY A 136 -10.01 0.50 -10.67
N LEU A 137 -10.67 0.33 -9.52
CA LEU A 137 -10.63 1.28 -8.42
C LEU A 137 -10.48 0.52 -7.10
N GLU A 138 -9.57 0.95 -6.24
CA GLU A 138 -9.51 0.44 -4.87
C GLU A 138 -10.68 1.02 -4.06
N VAL A 139 -11.78 0.27 -4.02
CA VAL A 139 -13.00 0.65 -3.30
C VAL A 139 -12.92 0.28 -1.82
N PHE A 140 -11.97 -0.57 -1.44
CA PHE A 140 -11.71 -0.92 -0.06
C PHE A 140 -10.21 -1.01 0.23
N ASN A 141 -9.72 -0.02 0.96
CA ASN A 141 -8.37 -0.03 1.52
C ASN A 141 -8.46 -0.25 3.05
N SER A 142 -7.74 -1.25 3.56
CA SER A 142 -7.79 -1.62 4.99
C SER A 142 -7.17 -0.55 5.91
N LEU A 143 -6.17 0.22 5.47
CA LEU A 143 -5.58 1.31 6.27
C LEU A 143 -6.50 2.54 6.35
N HIS A 144 -7.43 2.71 5.41
CA HIS A 144 -8.45 3.76 5.42
C HIS A 144 -9.59 3.48 6.42
N ARG A 145 -9.22 3.44 7.70
CA ARG A 145 -10.11 3.13 8.83
C ARG A 145 -11.21 4.15 9.07
N ASP A 146 -11.14 5.33 8.46
CA ASP A 146 -12.18 6.34 8.57
C ASP A 146 -13.49 5.87 7.91
N GLY A 147 -13.42 4.92 6.97
CA GLY A 147 -14.57 4.33 6.29
C GLY A 147 -15.24 5.24 5.26
N TYR A 148 -15.08 6.56 5.39
CA TYR A 148 -15.62 7.55 4.47
C TYR A 148 -14.90 7.50 3.13
N SER A 149 -13.57 7.43 3.12
CA SER A 149 -12.79 7.33 1.87
C SER A 149 -13.17 6.09 1.06
N ASN A 150 -13.33 4.93 1.69
CA ASN A 150 -13.79 3.70 1.03
C ASN A 150 -15.24 3.82 0.53
N ALA A 151 -16.13 4.46 1.29
CA ALA A 151 -17.52 4.68 0.87
C ALA A 151 -17.59 5.56 -0.40
N ILE A 152 -16.83 6.66 -0.44
CA ILE A 152 -16.78 7.55 -1.61
C ILE A 152 -16.17 6.81 -2.81
N ALA A 153 -15.12 6.02 -2.59
CA ALA A 153 -14.51 5.21 -3.63
C ALA A 153 -15.50 4.22 -4.23
N LEU A 154 -16.26 3.50 -3.39
CA LEU A 154 -17.29 2.58 -3.82
C LEU A 154 -18.42 3.28 -4.61
N GLU A 155 -18.89 4.44 -4.14
CA GLU A 155 -19.90 5.27 -4.83
C GLU A 155 -19.39 5.79 -6.19
N SER A 156 -18.09 6.02 -6.31
CA SER A 156 -17.45 6.52 -7.54
C SER A 156 -17.00 5.41 -8.50
N CYS A 157 -17.13 4.14 -8.10
CA CYS A 157 -16.71 2.98 -8.89
C CYS A 157 -17.72 2.61 -9.97
N ASN A 158 -17.96 3.54 -10.90
CA ASN A 158 -18.85 3.30 -12.04
C ASN A 158 -18.07 2.70 -13.21
N GLY A 159 -18.48 1.51 -13.64
CA GLY A 159 -17.95 0.85 -14.84
C GLY A 159 -16.49 0.36 -14.74
N ARG A 160 -15.91 0.27 -13.54
CA ARG A 160 -14.54 -0.22 -13.29
C ARG A 160 -14.55 -1.43 -12.37
N ALA A 161 -13.48 -2.23 -12.40
CA ALA A 161 -13.30 -3.34 -11.47
C ALA A 161 -13.23 -2.85 -10.01
N LYS A 162 -13.90 -3.58 -9.11
CA LYS A 162 -13.92 -3.26 -7.67
C LYS A 162 -12.79 -4.01 -6.98
N LEU A 163 -11.78 -3.27 -6.54
CA LEU A 163 -10.60 -3.83 -5.92
C LEU A 163 -10.55 -3.53 -4.42
N GLY A 164 -10.05 -4.49 -3.65
CA GLY A 164 -9.77 -4.38 -2.23
C GLY A 164 -8.32 -4.74 -1.94
N GLY A 165 -7.65 -3.90 -1.15
CA GLY A 165 -6.24 -4.04 -0.79
C GLY A 165 -5.99 -3.80 0.70
N SER A 166 -4.93 -4.42 1.22
CA SER A 166 -4.57 -4.26 2.62
C SER A 166 -3.77 -2.99 2.90
N ASP A 167 -3.05 -2.50 1.88
CA ASP A 167 -2.08 -1.40 1.98
C ASP A 167 -1.03 -1.71 3.07
N ALA A 168 -0.57 -2.97 3.05
CA ALA A 168 0.21 -3.52 4.15
C ALA A 168 1.64 -2.98 4.16
N HIS A 169 1.92 -2.08 5.09
CA HIS A 169 3.26 -1.62 5.45
C HIS A 169 3.93 -2.51 6.52
N SER A 170 3.18 -3.45 7.10
CA SER A 170 3.67 -4.47 8.03
C SER A 170 3.11 -5.84 7.65
N SER A 171 3.94 -6.88 7.78
CA SER A 171 3.50 -8.27 7.59
C SER A 171 2.22 -8.66 8.35
N SER A 172 1.89 -8.06 9.50
CA SER A 172 0.63 -8.37 10.20
C SER A 172 -0.62 -7.94 9.42
N MET A 173 -0.49 -6.89 8.60
CA MET A 173 -1.57 -6.24 7.87
C MET A 173 -1.92 -6.94 6.55
N ILE A 174 -0.99 -7.70 5.95
CA ILE A 174 -1.19 -8.42 4.67
C ILE A 174 -2.50 -9.21 4.69
N GLY A 175 -3.38 -9.04 3.71
CA GLY A 175 -4.66 -9.73 3.60
C GLY A 175 -5.76 -9.20 4.54
N ASN A 176 -5.57 -8.08 5.23
CA ASN A 176 -6.66 -7.43 5.98
C ASN A 176 -7.72 -6.83 5.04
N GLY A 177 -7.30 -6.41 3.84
CA GLY A 177 -8.16 -6.12 2.69
C GLY A 177 -7.75 -7.00 1.52
N TYR A 178 -8.71 -7.41 0.69
CA TYR A 178 -8.46 -8.31 -0.43
C TYR A 178 -9.55 -8.19 -1.51
N THR A 179 -9.24 -8.73 -2.68
CA THR A 179 -10.11 -8.86 -3.84
C THR A 179 -10.40 -10.34 -4.06
N THR A 180 -11.64 -10.69 -4.39
CA THR A 180 -12.04 -12.03 -4.80
C THR A 180 -12.39 -12.07 -6.28
N PHE A 181 -12.04 -13.17 -6.93
CA PHE A 181 -12.24 -13.38 -8.37
C PHE A 181 -12.52 -14.86 -8.65
N SER A 182 -13.14 -15.17 -9.78
CA SER A 182 -13.33 -16.55 -10.24
C SER A 182 -11.99 -17.15 -10.66
N GLY A 183 -11.69 -18.39 -10.26
CA GLY A 183 -10.38 -19.01 -10.53
C GLY A 183 -9.36 -18.77 -9.42
N ASN A 184 -8.07 -18.99 -9.69
CA ASN A 184 -7.01 -18.85 -8.67
C ASN A 184 -5.64 -18.49 -9.24
N SER A 185 -5.52 -18.33 -10.55
CA SER A 185 -4.26 -17.96 -11.21
C SER A 185 -4.13 -16.45 -11.42
N GLN A 186 -2.92 -16.01 -11.74
CA GLN A 186 -2.64 -14.63 -12.16
C GLN A 186 -3.44 -14.23 -13.40
N GLU A 187 -3.63 -15.15 -14.34
CA GLU A 187 -4.38 -14.89 -15.58
C GLU A 187 -5.88 -14.77 -15.33
N ASP A 188 -6.44 -15.66 -14.47
CA ASP A 188 -7.83 -15.55 -14.04
C ASP A 188 -8.08 -14.18 -13.37
N PHE A 189 -7.15 -13.75 -12.51
CA PHE A 189 -7.23 -12.46 -11.84
C PHE A 189 -7.17 -11.29 -12.82
N ARG A 190 -6.21 -11.29 -13.76
CA ARG A 190 -6.10 -10.26 -14.80
C ARG A 190 -7.37 -10.18 -15.64
N SER A 191 -7.87 -11.33 -16.07
CA SER A 191 -9.11 -11.44 -16.84
C SER A 191 -10.32 -10.92 -16.06
N ALA A 192 -10.46 -11.29 -14.79
CA ALA A 192 -11.55 -10.82 -13.93
C ALA A 192 -11.51 -9.30 -13.74
N ILE A 193 -10.33 -8.67 -13.66
CA ILE A 193 -10.23 -7.20 -13.63
C ILE A 193 -10.70 -6.60 -14.96
N LYS A 194 -10.16 -7.07 -16.10
CA LYS A 194 -10.52 -6.55 -17.43
C LYS A 194 -12.03 -6.69 -17.71
N GLN A 195 -12.64 -7.78 -17.25
CA GLN A 195 -14.08 -8.07 -17.38
C GLN A 195 -14.94 -7.42 -16.29
N ARG A 196 -14.31 -6.81 -15.27
CA ARG A 196 -14.97 -6.14 -14.13
C ARG A 196 -15.78 -7.11 -13.26
N GLU A 197 -15.34 -8.36 -13.19
CA GLU A 197 -15.96 -9.47 -12.44
C GLU A 197 -15.25 -9.72 -11.10
N THR A 198 -14.71 -8.66 -10.51
CA THR A 198 -14.07 -8.70 -9.19
C THR A 198 -15.01 -8.22 -8.09
N SER A 199 -14.81 -8.73 -6.89
CA SER A 199 -15.42 -8.22 -5.67
C SER A 199 -14.36 -7.97 -4.62
N PHE A 200 -14.69 -7.23 -3.57
CA PHE A 200 -13.75 -6.85 -2.51
C PHE A 200 -14.22 -7.41 -1.16
N GLY A 201 -13.28 -7.55 -0.23
CA GLY A 201 -13.54 -8.01 1.13
C GLY A 201 -12.45 -7.58 2.11
N GLY A 202 -12.68 -7.90 3.37
CA GLY A 202 -11.73 -7.60 4.45
C GLY A 202 -12.33 -6.79 5.59
N LYS A 203 -11.45 -6.25 6.43
CA LYS A 203 -11.79 -5.42 7.58
C LYS A 203 -10.75 -4.32 7.74
N PRO A 204 -11.13 -3.13 8.22
CA PRO A 204 -10.16 -2.09 8.52
C PRO A 204 -9.08 -2.63 9.46
N ALA A 205 -7.83 -2.23 9.21
CA ALA A 205 -6.69 -2.66 9.99
C ALA A 205 -6.97 -2.44 11.49
N PRO A 206 -6.82 -3.47 12.34
CA PRO A 206 -6.93 -3.29 13.78
C PRO A 206 -5.94 -2.23 14.27
N LEU A 207 -6.34 -1.38 15.24
CA LEU A 207 -5.43 -0.37 15.81
C LEU A 207 -4.15 -1.00 16.38
N LYS A 208 -4.25 -2.22 16.92
CA LYS A 208 -3.08 -3.00 17.37
C LYS A 208 -2.06 -3.23 16.26
N ASP A 209 -2.49 -3.39 15.02
CA ASP A 209 -1.58 -3.64 13.90
C ASP A 209 -0.83 -2.34 13.55
N ILE A 210 -1.50 -1.18 13.62
CA ILE A 210 -0.87 0.14 13.43
C ILE A 210 0.16 0.42 14.54
N VAL A 211 -0.19 0.14 15.80
CA VAL A 211 0.76 0.24 16.93
C VAL A 211 1.95 -0.70 16.74
N ASN A 212 1.70 -1.96 16.37
CA ASN A 212 2.76 -2.94 16.13
C ASN A 212 3.65 -2.54 14.96
N TYR A 213 3.07 -1.96 13.91
CA TYR A 213 3.81 -1.42 12.78
C TYR A 213 4.78 -0.31 13.23
N SER A 214 4.28 0.71 13.94
CA SER A 214 5.15 1.83 14.36
C SER A 214 6.27 1.39 15.31
N ILE A 215 5.98 0.48 16.26
CA ILE A 215 6.98 -0.11 17.15
C ILE A 215 8.00 -0.91 16.35
N ARG A 216 7.56 -1.67 15.35
CA ARG A 216 8.43 -2.50 14.53
C ARG A 216 9.33 -1.66 13.62
N ILE A 217 8.85 -0.54 13.08
CA ILE A 217 9.68 0.44 12.40
C ILE A 217 10.82 0.90 13.33
N ALA A 218 10.50 1.32 14.55
CA ALA A 218 11.51 1.77 15.52
C ALA A 218 12.52 0.66 15.86
N TYR A 219 12.04 -0.56 16.07
CA TYR A 219 12.87 -1.71 16.42
C TYR A 219 13.80 -2.17 15.28
N GLU A 220 13.26 -2.37 14.08
CA GLU A 220 14.08 -2.83 12.94
C GLU A 220 15.04 -1.73 12.47
N SER A 221 14.64 -0.46 12.50
CA SER A 221 15.55 0.66 12.25
C SER A 221 16.72 0.67 13.24
N SER A 222 16.45 0.36 14.52
CA SER A 222 17.49 0.26 15.55
C SER A 222 18.50 -0.86 15.26
N LYS A 223 18.04 -2.02 14.78
CA LYS A 223 18.95 -3.10 14.35
C LYS A 223 19.83 -2.67 13.19
N MET A 224 19.26 -1.98 12.18
CA MET A 224 20.00 -1.50 11.02
C MET A 224 21.07 -0.46 11.41
N LEU A 225 20.76 0.44 12.36
CA LEU A 225 21.73 1.39 12.91
C LEU A 225 22.93 0.70 13.57
N LEU A 226 22.67 -0.40 14.26
CA LEU A 226 23.65 -1.25 14.94
C LEU A 226 24.35 -2.24 13.99
N ASN A 227 24.05 -2.21 12.68
CA ASN A 227 24.55 -3.15 11.67
C ASN A 227 24.21 -4.62 11.97
N PHE A 228 23.13 -4.90 12.70
CA PHE A 228 22.63 -6.25 12.88
C PHE A 228 21.84 -6.69 11.65
N ASN A 229 22.17 -7.87 11.12
CA ASN A 229 21.54 -8.48 9.93
C ASN A 229 21.53 -7.53 8.73
N LYS A 230 22.68 -7.42 8.05
CA LYS A 230 22.78 -6.70 6.77
C LYS A 230 21.71 -7.21 5.80
N VAL A 231 20.85 -6.30 5.36
CA VAL A 231 19.89 -6.56 4.29
C VAL A 231 20.24 -5.63 3.15
N ASP A 232 20.41 -6.19 1.96
CA ASP A 232 20.71 -5.42 0.76
C ASP A 232 19.45 -4.74 0.24
N CYS A 233 19.19 -3.52 0.73
CA CYS A 233 18.12 -2.69 0.22
C CYS A 233 18.43 -1.18 0.39
N PRO A 234 17.83 -0.30 -0.44
CA PRO A 234 18.11 1.14 -0.41
C PRO A 234 17.88 1.79 0.98
N MET A 235 16.92 1.24 1.73
CA MET A 235 16.61 1.70 3.08
C MET A 235 17.74 1.41 4.07
N TYR A 236 18.35 0.22 4.01
CA TYR A 236 19.44 -0.19 4.88
C TYR A 236 20.67 0.70 4.67
N ASP A 237 21.03 0.97 3.42
CA ASP A 237 22.21 1.78 3.08
C ASP A 237 22.09 3.21 3.64
N ARG A 238 20.90 3.80 3.56
CA ARG A 238 20.68 5.14 4.11
C ARG A 238 20.79 5.18 5.64
N ILE A 239 20.27 4.16 6.33
CA ILE A 239 20.27 4.08 7.80
C ILE A 239 21.68 3.75 8.33
N SER A 240 22.33 2.76 7.73
CA SER A 240 23.64 2.26 8.19
C SER A 240 24.76 3.29 8.02
N ASN A 241 24.66 4.19 7.03
CA ASN A 241 25.64 5.26 6.75
C ASN A 241 25.48 6.54 7.59
N LEU A 242 24.56 6.57 8.57
CA LEU A 242 24.41 7.73 9.46
C LEU A 242 25.64 7.96 10.36
N LYS A 243 25.98 9.23 10.62
CA LYS A 243 27.04 9.61 11.57
C LYS A 243 26.75 9.04 12.97
N GLY A 244 27.78 8.62 13.69
CA GLY A 244 27.65 7.96 15.00
C GLY A 244 26.80 8.72 16.04
N SER A 245 26.94 10.05 16.12
CA SER A 245 26.12 10.89 17.00
C SER A 245 24.62 10.85 16.66
N ARG A 246 24.29 10.83 15.36
CA ARG A 246 22.90 10.67 14.90
C ARG A 246 22.37 9.28 15.18
N LYS A 247 23.20 8.24 15.00
CA LYS A 247 22.81 6.86 15.36
C LYS A 247 22.40 6.76 16.82
N MET A 248 23.20 7.33 17.73
CA MET A 248 22.90 7.32 19.17
C MET A 248 21.59 8.05 19.50
N MET A 249 21.36 9.22 18.88
CA MET A 249 20.10 9.96 19.04
C MET A 249 18.89 9.14 18.58
N PHE A 250 18.97 8.50 17.40
CA PHE A 250 17.88 7.67 16.88
C PHE A 250 17.63 6.42 17.73
N LEU A 251 18.69 5.79 18.26
CA LEU A 251 18.55 4.64 19.16
C LEU A 251 17.85 5.04 20.46
N ALA A 252 18.27 6.14 21.09
CA ALA A 252 17.63 6.65 22.30
C ALA A 252 16.16 7.02 22.06
N GLY A 253 15.87 7.70 20.94
CA GLY A 253 14.49 8.05 20.56
C GLY A 253 13.62 6.83 20.27
N SER A 254 14.16 5.83 19.56
CA SER A 254 13.45 4.58 19.25
C SER A 254 13.13 3.79 20.52
N PHE A 255 14.07 3.74 21.47
CA PHE A 255 13.86 3.11 22.77
C PHE A 255 12.77 3.85 23.58
N ALA A 256 12.88 5.17 23.71
CA ALA A 256 11.87 5.96 24.41
C ALA A 256 10.47 5.83 23.78
N TYR A 257 10.39 5.77 22.46
CA TYR A 257 9.13 5.56 21.75
C TYR A 257 8.55 4.15 21.99
N ALA A 258 9.36 3.10 21.80
CA ALA A 258 8.88 1.71 21.87
C ALA A 258 8.47 1.27 23.28
N PHE A 259 9.10 1.82 24.33
CA PHE A 259 8.85 1.45 25.73
C PHE A 259 7.97 2.45 26.50
N SER A 260 7.31 3.37 25.80
CA SER A 260 6.35 4.30 26.41
C SER A 260 4.93 4.03 25.90
N PRO A 261 3.90 4.65 26.52
CA PRO A 261 2.54 4.62 25.97
C PRO A 261 2.37 5.40 24.66
N LEU A 262 3.41 6.11 24.18
CA LEU A 262 3.34 6.99 23.02
C LEU A 262 2.81 6.32 21.74
N PRO A 263 3.22 5.09 21.36
CA PRO A 263 2.71 4.45 20.14
C PRO A 263 1.19 4.28 20.17
N VAL A 264 0.64 3.91 21.33
CA VAL A 264 -0.80 3.73 21.55
C VAL A 264 -1.50 5.09 21.51
N VAL A 265 -1.01 6.07 22.27
CA VAL A 265 -1.62 7.41 22.35
C VAL A 265 -1.62 8.09 20.98
N CYS A 266 -0.49 8.10 20.28
CA CYS A 266 -0.39 8.67 18.92
C CYS A 266 -1.32 7.97 17.94
N THR A 267 -1.45 6.64 18.01
CA THR A 267 -2.35 5.89 17.15
C THR A 267 -3.82 6.24 17.39
N LEU A 268 -4.24 6.38 18.66
CA LEU A 268 -5.61 6.77 19.01
C LEU A 268 -5.95 8.19 18.55
N ILE A 269 -5.04 9.13 18.78
CA ILE A 269 -5.20 10.52 18.35
C ILE A 269 -5.25 10.60 16.82
N GLY A 270 -4.28 9.98 16.14
CA GLY A 270 -4.21 9.93 14.68
C GLY A 270 -5.48 9.34 14.08
N ASN A 271 -5.97 8.22 14.61
CA ASN A 271 -7.21 7.63 14.16
C ASN A 271 -8.43 8.57 14.32
N ARG A 272 -8.55 9.27 15.45
CA ARG A 272 -9.64 10.24 15.66
C ARG A 272 -9.54 11.39 14.65
N MET A 273 -8.34 11.89 14.40
CA MET A 273 -8.10 12.96 13.41
C MET A 273 -8.46 12.52 11.99
N LEU A 274 -8.05 11.32 11.58
CA LEU A 274 -8.36 10.77 10.26
C LEU A 274 -9.87 10.58 10.07
N ASN A 275 -10.58 10.08 11.09
CA ASN A 275 -12.04 9.98 11.08
C ASN A 275 -12.72 11.34 10.86
N MET A 276 -12.26 12.38 11.57
CA MET A 276 -12.81 13.73 11.39
C MET A 276 -12.53 14.29 9.98
N LYS A 277 -11.32 14.08 9.46
CA LYS A 277 -10.94 14.51 8.11
C LYS A 277 -11.73 13.76 7.02
N GLY A 278 -11.86 12.44 7.13
CA GLY A 278 -12.65 11.61 6.22
C GLY A 278 -14.11 12.04 6.16
N ARG A 279 -14.73 12.26 7.33
CA ARG A 279 -16.10 12.78 7.40
C ARG A 279 -16.26 14.13 6.70
N ARG A 280 -15.32 15.05 6.91
CA ARG A 280 -15.31 16.37 6.26
C ARG A 280 -15.15 16.24 4.74
N ASN A 281 -14.21 15.42 4.28
CA ASN A 281 -14.01 15.16 2.85
C ASN A 281 -15.29 14.61 2.22
N MET A 282 -15.96 13.64 2.85
CA MET A 282 -17.26 13.12 2.36
C MET A 282 -18.31 14.21 2.19
N MET A 283 -18.44 15.12 3.17
CA MET A 283 -19.35 16.25 3.06
C MET A 283 -18.97 17.17 1.89
N GLU A 284 -17.68 17.39 1.64
CA GLU A 284 -17.19 18.22 0.55
C GLU A 284 -17.41 17.57 -0.84
N GLN A 285 -17.27 16.26 -0.96
CA GLN A 285 -17.55 15.54 -2.21
C GLN A 285 -19.05 15.49 -2.55
N ARG A 286 -19.92 15.53 -1.54
CA ARG A 286 -21.38 15.50 -1.71
C ARG A 286 -22.03 16.88 -1.83
N LYS A 287 -21.25 17.97 -1.79
CA LYS A 287 -21.80 19.30 -2.08
C LYS A 287 -22.19 19.36 -3.56
N PRO A 288 -23.38 19.86 -3.91
CA PRO A 288 -23.72 20.11 -5.31
C PRO A 288 -22.66 21.05 -5.91
N CYS A 289 -22.28 20.80 -7.18
CA CYS A 289 -21.53 21.79 -7.94
C CYS A 289 -22.29 23.11 -7.86
N LYS A 290 -21.61 24.20 -7.50
CA LYS A 290 -22.20 25.51 -7.69
C LYS A 290 -22.22 25.74 -9.20
N ASP A 291 -23.43 25.81 -9.74
CA ASP A 291 -23.71 26.23 -11.12
C ASP A 291 -23.10 27.61 -11.42
#